data_AF-K0ZIM7-F1
#
_entry.id   AF-K0ZIM7-F1
#
_cell.length_a   1.000
_cell.length_b   1.000
_cell.length_c   1.000
_cell.angle_alpha   90.00
_cell.angle_beta   90.00
_cell.angle_gamma   90.00
#
_symmetry.space_group_name_H-M   'P 1'
#
loop_
_entity.id
_entity.type
_entity.pdbx_description
1 polymer ?
#
loop_
_entity_poly.entity_id
_entity_poly.type
_entity_poly.pdbx_seq_one_letter_code
_entity_poly.pdbx_strand_id
1 'polypeptide(L)' 'MCKRGDIYYVDFGNQKNSHIQQGIRPAIIVSNNKANDHSHLVTVVPL' A
#
# COMPACT_ATOMS: atom_id res chain seq x y z
N MET A 1 8.78 10.61 -3.62
CA MET A 1 9.40 9.65 -2.70
C MET A 1 8.35 9.28 -1.68
N CYS A 2 8.07 8.00 -1.51
CA CYS A 2 6.98 7.52 -0.67
C CYS A 2 7.51 7.28 0.76
N LYS A 3 7.02 7.99 1.77
CA LYS A 3 7.53 7.91 3.14
C LYS A 3 6.55 7.19 4.05
N ARG A 4 7.07 6.62 5.14
CA ARG A 4 6.25 6.02 6.19
C ARG A 4 5.27 7.06 6.74
N GLY A 5 3.98 6.73 6.72
CA GLY A 5 2.90 7.61 7.13
C GLY A 5 2.19 8.34 6.00
N ASP A 6 2.75 8.38 4.79
CA ASP A 6 2.05 8.94 3.63
C ASP A 6 0.87 8.03 3.24
N ILE A 7 -0.20 8.64 2.72
CA ILE A 7 -1.40 7.94 2.22
C ILE A 7 -1.44 8.07 0.70
N TYR A 8 -1.59 6.94 0.02
CA TYR A 8 -1.75 6.87 -1.42
C TYR A 8 -2.99 6.05 -1.79
N TYR A 9 -3.62 6.40 -2.91
CA TYR A 9 -4.58 5.50 -3.54
C TYR A 9 -3.82 4.35 -4.21
N VAL A 10 -4.18 3.12 -3.85
CA VAL A 10 -3.56 1.89 -4.36
C VAL A 10 -4.65 1.02 -4.97
N ASP A 11 -4.35 0.41 -6.10
CA ASP A 11 -5.21 -0.60 -6.71
C ASP A 11 -4.87 -1.98 -6.13
N PHE A 12 -5.79 -2.54 -5.33
CA PHE A 12 -5.66 -3.89 -4.76
C PHE A 12 -6.25 -4.99 -5.67
N GLY A 13 -6.71 -4.62 -6.87
CA GLY A 13 -7.38 -5.52 -7.79
C GLY A 13 -8.76 -5.95 -7.30
N ASN A 14 -9.28 -7.02 -7.89
CA ASN A 14 -10.59 -7.59 -7.54
C ASN A 14 -10.46 -9.11 -7.41
N GLN A 15 -10.55 -9.60 -6.18
CA GLN A 15 -10.45 -11.03 -5.88
C GLN A 15 -11.81 -11.57 -5.46
N LYS A 16 -12.47 -12.28 -6.39
CA LYS A 16 -13.78 -12.91 -6.16
C LYS A 16 -13.69 -13.92 -5.01
N ASN A 17 -14.73 -13.96 -4.17
CA ASN A 17 -14.88 -14.90 -3.05
C ASN A 17 -13.75 -14.83 -2.00
N SER A 18 -13.17 -13.65 -1.78
CA SER A 18 -12.18 -13.44 -0.72
C SER A 18 -12.65 -12.39 0.28
N HIS A 19 -12.11 -12.44 1.50
CA HIS A 19 -12.25 -11.38 2.51
C HIS A 19 -11.08 -10.38 2.47
N ILE A 20 -10.28 -10.41 1.40
CA ILE A 20 -9.13 -9.51 1.22
C ILE A 20 -9.67 -8.14 0.81
N GLN A 21 -9.09 -7.07 1.36
CA GLN A 21 -9.43 -5.72 0.94
C GLN A 21 -9.07 -5.49 -0.54
N GLN A 22 -10.00 -4.89 -1.29
CA GLN A 22 -9.96 -4.84 -2.75
C GLN A 22 -10.43 -3.48 -3.30
N GLY A 23 -10.24 -3.28 -4.60
CA GLY A 23 -10.54 -2.03 -5.31
C GLY A 23 -9.45 -0.96 -5.17
N ILE A 24 -9.69 0.18 -5.81
CA ILE A 24 -8.82 1.37 -5.70
C ILE A 24 -9.20 2.13 -4.44
N ARG A 25 -8.32 2.15 -3.45
CA ARG A 25 -8.64 2.77 -2.14
C ARG A 25 -7.40 3.33 -1.46
N PRO A 26 -7.58 4.26 -0.51
CA PRO A 26 -6.44 4.82 0.21
C PRO A 26 -5.76 3.73 1.06
N ALA A 27 -4.43 3.81 1.13
CA ALA A 27 -3.60 2.94 1.92
C ALA A 27 -2.43 3.75 2.52
N ILE A 28 -2.10 3.46 3.77
CA ILE A 28 -1.00 4.10 4.48
C ILE A 28 0.28 3.29 4.31
N ILE A 29 1.39 3.98 4.06
CA ILE A 29 2.70 3.33 3.98
C ILE A 29 3.24 3.03 5.37
N VAL A 30 3.58 1.77 5.61
CA VAL A 30 4.11 1.30 6.91
C VAL A 30 5.56 0.84 6.83
N SER A 31 6.10 0.59 5.63
CA SER A 31 7.52 0.28 5.43
C SER A 31 8.42 1.45 5.81
N ASN A 32 9.64 1.14 6.24
CA ASN A 32 10.60 2.16 6.67
C ASN A 32 11.15 2.97 5.49
N ASN A 33 11.57 4.22 5.74
CA ASN A 33 12.02 5.11 4.68
C ASN A 33 13.25 4.59 3.92
N LYS A 34 14.18 3.93 4.62
CA LYS A 34 15.37 3.35 3.97
C LYS A 34 14.99 2.28 2.94
N ALA A 35 13.99 1.45 3.24
CA ALA A 35 13.45 0.50 2.29
C ALA A 35 12.76 1.21 1.13
N ASN A 36 11.93 2.22 1.41
CA ASN A 36 11.22 2.96 0.37
C ASN A 36 12.15 3.71 -0.61
N ASP A 37 13.37 4.05 -0.17
CA ASP A 37 14.36 4.77 -0.99
C ASP A 37 15.18 3.85 -1.90
N HIS A 38 15.29 2.56 -1.53
CA HIS A 38 16.17 1.60 -2.22
C HIS A 38 15.43 0.38 -2.81
N SER A 39 14.15 0.18 -2.45
CA SER A 39 13.32 -0.94 -2.89
C SER A 39 12.22 -0.47 -3.82
N HIS A 40 11.88 -1.31 -4.80
CA HIS A 40 10.68 -1.12 -5.63
C HIS A 40 9.39 -1.58 -4.93
N LEU A 41 9.51 -2.25 -3.79
CA LEU A 41 8.38 -2.77 -3.00
C LEU A 41 8.16 -1.90 -1.77
N VAL A 42 6.89 -1.51 -1.56
CA VAL A 42 6.42 -0.69 -0.44
C VAL A 42 5.33 -1.47 0.30
N THR A 43 5.45 -1.56 1.62
CA THR A 43 4.42 -2.22 2.44
C THR A 43 3.37 -1.19 2.86
N VAL A 44 2.11 -1.50 2.58
CA VAL A 44 0.98 -0.62 2.86
C VAL A 44 -0.10 -1.32 3.68
N VAL A 45 -0.90 -0.55 4.42
CA VAL A 45 -2.11 -1.02 5.09
C VAL A 45 -3.32 -0.32 4.44
N PRO A 46 -4.26 -1.06 3.83
CA PRO A 46 -5.49 -0.50 3.24
C PRO A 46 -6.42 0.13 4.30
N LEU A 47 -7.09 1.25 3.95
CA LEU A 47 -8.00 2.01 4.84
C LEU A 47 -9.47 1.88 4.45
#